data_AF-A0A017HN66-F1
#
_entry.id   AF-A0A017HN66-F1
#
_cell.length_a   1.000
_cell.length_b   1.000
_cell.length_c   1.000
_cell.angle_alpha   90.00
_cell.angle_beta   90.00
_cell.angle_gamma   90.00
#
_symmetry.space_group_name_H-M   'P 1'
#
loop_
_entity.id
_entity.type
_entity.pdbx_description
1 polymer ?
#
loop_
_entity_poly.entity_id
_entity_poly.type
_entity_poly.pdbx_seq_one_letter_code
_entity_poly.pdbx_strand_id
1 'polypeptide(L)' 'MMISSEMPELLGMCDRIYVMAEGAFVGELPIAQASQERIMSLIVREHEKQESLEMEAAHG' A
#
# COMPACT_ATOMS: atom_id res chain seq x y z
N MET A 1 4.71 -21.33 -1.61
CA MET A 1 4.33 -19.97 -2.01
C MET A 1 2.83 -19.98 -2.19
N MET A 2 2.09 -19.26 -1.34
CA MET A 2 0.63 -19.14 -1.40
C MET A 2 0.29 -17.79 -2.02
N ILE A 3 -0.76 -17.74 -2.82
CA ILE A 3 -1.31 -16.51 -3.37
C ILE A 3 -2.79 -16.53 -3.05
N SER A 4 -3.27 -15.48 -2.37
CA SER A 4 -4.70 -15.28 -2.10
C SER A 4 -5.09 -13.87 -2.53
N SER A 5 -6.33 -13.72 -3.01
CA SER A 5 -6.96 -12.43 -3.31
C SER A 5 -7.86 -11.94 -2.18
N GLU A 6 -8.13 -12.78 -1.17
CA GLU A 6 -9.05 -12.46 -0.09
C GLU A 6 -8.30 -11.77 1.06
N MET A 7 -8.65 -10.51 1.33
CA MET A 7 -8.04 -9.72 2.40
C MET A 7 -8.10 -10.42 3.77
N PRO A 8 -9.21 -11.06 4.20
CA PRO A 8 -9.27 -11.75 5.48
C PRO A 8 -8.27 -12.91 5.61
N GLU A 9 -8.03 -13.67 4.53
CA GLU A 9 -7.04 -14.75 4.55
C GLU A 9 -5.62 -14.20 4.71
N LEU A 10 -5.27 -13.16 3.96
CA LEU A 10 -3.97 -12.50 4.06
C LEU A 10 -3.73 -11.93 5.47
N LEU A 11 -4.76 -11.30 6.05
CA LEU A 11 -4.69 -10.76 7.41
C LEU A 11 -4.61 -11.86 8.49
N GLY A 12 -5.14 -13.05 8.22
CA GLY A 12 -5.13 -14.17 9.18
C GLY A 12 -3.85 -15.02 9.15
N MET A 13 -3.07 -14.95 8.06
CA MET A 13 -1.93 -15.85 7.82
C MET A 13 -0.57 -15.17 7.85
N CYS A 14 -0.50 -13.85 7.73
CA CYS A 14 0.75 -13.10 7.64
C CYS A 14 1.16 -12.48 8.98
N ASP A 15 2.46 -12.42 9.27
CA ASP A 15 3.00 -11.65 10.40
C ASP A 15 3.20 -10.15 10.06
N ARG A 16 3.45 -9.88 8.79
CA ARG A 16 3.76 -8.54 8.25
C ARG A 16 3.24 -8.42 6.82
N ILE A 17 2.73 -7.24 6.50
CA ILE A 17 2.20 -6.89 5.17
C ILE A 17 3.05 -5.79 4.57
N TYR A 18 3.55 -6.04 3.36
CA TYR A 18 4.17 -5.03 2.51
C TYR A 18 3.17 -4.65 1.43
N VAL A 19 2.92 -3.36 1.27
CA VAL A 19 1.96 -2.83 0.31
C VAL A 19 2.73 -2.26 -0.87
N MET A 20 2.30 -2.64 -2.07
CA MET A 20 2.79 -2.07 -3.31
C MET A 20 1.64 -1.46 -4.09
N ALA A 21 1.90 -0.34 -4.75
CA ALA A 21 0.98 0.29 -5.69
C ALA A 21 1.81 0.83 -6.87
N GLU A 22 1.32 0.63 -8.09
CA GLU A 22 1.94 1.19 -9.31
C GLU A 22 3.44 0.84 -9.46
N GLY A 23 3.82 -0.36 -9.04
CA GLY A 23 5.21 -0.82 -9.09
C GLY A 23 6.12 -0.24 -8.01
N ALA A 24 5.60 0.63 -7.12
CA ALA A 24 6.33 1.20 -5.99
C ALA A 24 5.96 0.51 -4.67
N PHE A 25 6.91 0.49 -3.74
CA PHE A 25 6.65 0.12 -2.34
C PHE A 25 6.08 1.32 -1.60
N VAL A 26 4.88 1.16 -1.03
CA VAL A 26 4.11 2.29 -0.44
C VAL A 26 3.96 2.21 1.07
N GLY A 27 4.36 1.08 1.68
CA GLY A 27 4.45 0.98 3.12
C GLY A 27 4.45 -0.45 3.65
N GLU A 28 4.82 -0.57 4.92
CA GLU A 28 4.75 -1.83 5.66
C GLU A 28 3.89 -1.69 6.91
N LEU A 29 3.21 -2.78 7.27
CA LEU A 29 2.38 -2.87 8.47
C LEU A 29 2.67 -4.19 9.18
N PRO A 30 2.94 -4.19 10.51
CA PRO A 30 2.81 -5.41 11.29
C PRO A 30 1.34 -5.85 11.29
N ILE A 31 1.08 -7.16 11.34
CA ILE A 31 -0.29 -7.67 11.21
C ILE A 31 -1.26 -7.11 12.25
N ALA A 32 -0.78 -6.91 13.49
CA ALA A 32 -1.56 -6.31 14.57
C ALA A 32 -2.07 -4.89 14.26
N GLN A 33 -1.50 -4.24 13.25
CA GLN A 33 -1.90 -2.92 12.78
C GLN A 33 -2.47 -2.95 11.37
N ALA A 34 -2.51 -4.09 10.70
CA ALA A 34 -3.03 -4.20 9.35
C ALA A 34 -4.56 -4.23 9.35
N SER A 35 -5.16 -3.34 8.58
CA SER A 35 -6.57 -3.37 8.23
C SER A 35 -6.71 -2.98 6.76
N GLN A 36 -7.85 -3.32 6.16
CA GLN A 36 -8.13 -2.92 4.78
C GLN A 36 -8.06 -1.39 4.63
N GLU A 37 -8.62 -0.63 5.57
CA GLU A 37 -8.61 0.83 5.55
C GLU A 37 -7.19 1.39 5.61
N ARG A 38 -6.32 0.81 6.45
CA ARG A 38 -4.93 1.25 6.55
C ARG A 38 -4.13 0.92 5.29
N ILE A 39 -4.35 -0.26 4.71
CA ILE A 39 -3.73 -0.66 3.45
C ILE A 39 -4.16 0.30 2.33
N MET A 40 -5.47 0.56 2.20
CA MET A 40 -5.99 1.50 1.21
C MET A 40 -5.47 2.92 1.43
N SER A 41 -5.35 3.35 2.69
CA SER A 41 -4.79 4.67 3.01
C SER A 41 -3.33 4.81 2.56
N LEU A 42 -2.50 3.77 2.67
CA LEU A 42 -1.13 3.78 2.15
C LEU A 42 -1.11 3.95 0.62
N ILE A 43 -2.00 3.26 -0.09
CA ILE A 43 -2.11 3.33 -1.55
C ILE A 43 -2.50 4.74 -2.01
N VAL A 44 -3.58 5.29 -1.43
CA VAL A 44 -4.08 6.62 -1.80
C VAL A 44 -3.05 7.71 -1.53
N ARG A 45 -2.37 7.65 -0.38
CA ARG A 45 -1.36 8.66 -0.01
C ARG A 45 -0.14 8.65 -0.93
N GLU A 46 0.27 7.49 -1.45
CA GLU A 46 1.35 7.46 -2.42
C GLU A 46 0.91 8.06 -3.76
N HIS A 47 -0.31 7.79 -4.22
CA HIS A 47 -0.84 8.37 -5.46
C HIS A 47 -0.86 9.91 -5.41
N GLU A 48 -1.38 10.50 -4.33
CA GLU A 48 -1.40 11.96 -4.13
C GLU A 48 0.02 12.57 -4.16
N LYS A 49 1.00 11.85 -3.60
CA LYS A 49 2.39 12.29 -3.58
C LYS A 49 3.00 12.25 -4.98
N GLN A 50 2.76 11.18 -5.75
CA GLN A 50 3.25 11.05 -7.13
C GLN A 50 2.70 12.18 -8.00
N GLU A 51 1.39 12.45 -7.94
CA GLU A 51 0.75 13.54 -8.70
C GLU A 51 1.34 14.92 -8.36
N SER A 52 1.60 15.18 -7.08
CA SER A 52 2.21 16.45 -6.66
C SER A 52 3.61 16.66 -7.22
N LEU A 53 4.43 15.61 -7.26
CA LEU A 53 5.80 15.65 -7.79
C LEU A 53 5.79 15.82 -9.32
N GLU A 54 4.86 15.16 -10.01
CA GLU A 54 4.69 15.31 -11.46
C GLU A 54 4.26 16.74 -11.83
N MET A 55 3.35 17.33 -11.05
CA MET A 55 2.87 18.70 -11.29
C MET A 55 3.97 19.76 -11.07
N GLU A 56 4.81 19.57 -10.06
CA GLU A 56 6.01 20.39 -9.82
C GLU A 56 7.03 20.27 -10.96
N ALA A 57 7.29 19.05 -11.44
CA ALA A 57 8.22 18.80 -12.53
C ALA A 57 7.75 19.36 -13.89
N ALA A 58 6.44 19.44 -14.12
CA ALA A 58 5.86 19.96 -15.36
C ALA A 58 5.85 21.49 -15.46
N HIS A 59 6.05 22.22 -14.34
CA HIS A 59 6.02 23.68 -14.28
C HIS A 59 7.40 24.35 -14.11
N GLY A 60 8.50 23.59 -14.16
CA GLY A 60 9.89 24.07 -14.11
C GLY A 60 10.64 23.86 -15.41
#